data_AF-A0A224YND9-F1
#
_entry.id   AF-A0A224YND9-F1
#
_cell.length_a   1.000
_cell.length_b   1.000
_cell.length_c   1.000
_cell.angle_alpha   90.00
_cell.angle_beta   90.00
_cell.angle_gamma   90.00
#
_symmetry.space_group_name_H-M   'P 1'
#
loop_
_entity.id
_entity.type
_entity.pdbx_description
1 polymer ?
#
loop_
_entity_poly.entity_id
_entity_poly.type
_entity_poly.pdbx_seq_one_letter_code
_entity_poly.pdbx_strand_id
1 'polypeptide(L)'
;MDGQCCERTEKCLRAVDKASKDLCEKFRQRCLHALQSPEHRKHGIEKSSLEKCINSLADQLLSHMSAESKAIVDDLKLDEKFRSLSNLIEEQEKYKGTPAWRPSGNPDEDVQDHLRQLYERHVKDMTAALKKSEEKTNALEAQVAEGNKELQRISAEIDFTVAKLEKQQPTNKRRKTDAQEEWHDTS
;
A
#
# COMPACT_ATOMS: atom_id res chain seq x y z
N MET A 1 -24.92 -13.90 18.57
CA MET A 1 -24.28 -12.92 17.66
C MET A 1 -24.99 -11.58 17.89
N ASP A 2 -24.91 -11.04 19.10
CA ASP A 2 -25.57 -9.77 19.43
C ASP A 2 -24.59 -8.62 19.22
N GLY A 3 -24.05 -8.55 18.00
CA GLY A 3 -23.26 -7.43 17.53
C GLY A 3 -24.22 -6.35 17.05
N GLN A 4 -24.25 -5.21 17.74
CA GLN A 4 -25.07 -4.07 17.33
C GLN A 4 -24.71 -3.68 15.89
N CYS A 5 -25.69 -3.77 14.99
CA CYS A 5 -25.54 -3.36 13.60
C CYS A 5 -25.03 -1.91 13.54
N CYS A 6 -24.18 -1.61 12.57
CA CYS A 6 -23.75 -0.24 12.35
C CYS A 6 -24.93 0.63 11.90
N GLU A 7 -24.85 1.93 12.17
CA GLU A 7 -25.95 2.88 11.95
C GLU A 7 -26.45 2.87 10.48
N ARG A 8 -25.55 2.68 9.51
CA ARG A 8 -25.89 2.60 8.09
C ARG A 8 -26.72 1.35 7.77
N THR A 9 -26.31 0.19 8.30
CA THR A 9 -27.07 -1.07 8.16
C THR A 9 -28.47 -0.92 8.73
N GLU A 10 -28.59 -0.33 9.93
CA GLU A 10 -29.89 -0.09 10.54
C GLU A 10 -30.76 0.86 9.71
N LYS A 11 -30.19 1.95 9.18
CA LYS A 11 -30.92 2.88 8.31
C LYS A 11 -31.42 2.17 7.05
N CYS A 12 -30.59 1.34 6.42
CA CYS A 12 -30.97 0.54 5.25
C CYS A 12 -32.11 -0.43 5.58
N LEU A 13 -31.99 -1.22 6.66
CA LEU A 13 -33.03 -2.16 7.08
C LEU A 13 -34.34 -1.45 7.39
N ARG A 14 -34.30 -0.32 8.11
CA ARG A 14 -35.50 0.49 8.39
C ARG A 14 -36.15 1.04 7.12
N ALA A 15 -35.36 1.48 6.15
CA ALA A 15 -35.87 1.98 4.87
C ALA A 15 -36.53 0.86 4.05
N VAL A 16 -35.92 -0.33 4.01
CA VAL A 16 -36.49 -1.50 3.34
C VAL A 16 -37.76 -1.97 4.05
N ASP A 17 -37.76 -2.11 5.37
CA ASP A 17 -38.94 -2.49 6.15
C ASP A 17 -40.10 -1.50 5.95
N LYS A 18 -39.80 -0.20 5.88
CA LYS A 18 -40.80 0.82 5.56
C LYS A 18 -41.38 0.63 4.16
N ALA A 19 -40.52 0.47 3.15
CA ALA A 19 -40.96 0.25 1.78
C ALA A 19 -41.78 -1.05 1.62
N SER A 20 -41.37 -2.12 2.30
CA SER A 20 -42.08 -3.40 2.35
C SER A 20 -43.46 -3.27 2.96
N LYS A 21 -43.59 -2.54 4.08
CA LYS A 21 -44.89 -2.24 4.70
C LYS A 21 -45.79 -1.44 3.77
N ASP A 22 -45.26 -0.38 3.18
CA ASP A 22 -46.02 0.48 2.26
C ASP A 22 -46.50 -0.30 1.02
N LEU A 23 -45.67 -1.22 0.50
CA LEU A 23 -46.02 -2.07 -0.63
C LEU A 23 -47.09 -3.11 -0.26
N CYS A 24 -46.95 -3.78 0.90
CA CYS A 24 -47.92 -4.75 1.38
C CYS A 24 -49.28 -4.10 1.67
N GLU A 25 -49.29 -2.88 2.20
CA GLU A 25 -50.52 -2.12 2.45
C GLU A 25 -51.20 -1.71 1.13
N LYS A 26 -50.43 -1.23 0.14
CA LYS A 26 -50.98 -0.96 -1.21
C LYS A 26 -51.53 -2.21 -1.87
N PHE A 27 -50.85 -3.36 -1.71
CA PHE A 27 -51.34 -4.64 -2.19
C PHE A 27 -52.67 -5.01 -1.52
N ARG A 28 -52.73 -4.95 -0.19
CA ARG A 28 -53.94 -5.20 0.59
C ARG A 28 -55.11 -4.32 0.13
N GLN A 29 -54.88 -3.02 0.00
CA GLN A 29 -55.90 -2.06 -0.46
C GLN A 29 -56.42 -2.37 -1.86
N ARG A 30 -55.54 -2.72 -2.80
CA ARG A 30 -55.94 -3.11 -4.16
C ARG A 30 -56.78 -4.39 -4.17
N CYS A 31 -56.38 -5.40 -3.40
CA CYS A 31 -57.12 -6.65 -3.29
C CYS A 31 -58.50 -6.42 -2.65
N LEU A 32 -58.57 -5.66 -1.56
CA LEU A 32 -59.84 -5.31 -0.90
C LEU A 32 -60.76 -4.49 -1.80
N HIS A 33 -60.21 -3.55 -2.58
CA HIS A 33 -60.98 -2.81 -3.58
C HIS A 33 -61.53 -3.73 -4.68
N ALA A 34 -60.73 -4.67 -5.18
CA ALA A 34 -61.19 -5.66 -6.15
C ALA A 34 -62.34 -6.53 -5.61
N LEU A 35 -62.36 -6.82 -4.30
CA LEU A 35 -63.47 -7.53 -3.65
C LEU A 35 -64.78 -6.74 -3.57
N GLN A 36 -64.78 -5.43 -3.85
CA GLN A 36 -66.02 -4.66 -3.94
C GLN A 36 -66.80 -4.99 -5.23
N SER A 37 -66.13 -5.50 -6.26
CA SER A 37 -66.77 -6.00 -7.48
C SER A 37 -67.59 -7.27 -7.20
N PRO A 38 -68.82 -7.41 -7.71
CA PRO A 38 -69.71 -8.55 -7.43
C PRO A 38 -69.25 -9.89 -8.04
N GLU A 39 -68.11 -9.92 -8.74
CA GLU A 39 -67.57 -11.11 -9.42
C GLU A 39 -67.37 -12.31 -8.48
N HIS A 40 -66.90 -12.07 -7.25
CA HIS A 40 -66.69 -13.12 -6.25
C HIS A 40 -68.01 -13.83 -5.83
N ARG A 41 -69.17 -13.16 -5.94
CA ARG A 41 -70.47 -13.78 -5.65
C ARG A 41 -70.84 -14.88 -6.65
N LYS A 42 -70.32 -14.81 -7.88
CA LYS A 42 -70.55 -15.84 -8.90
C LYS A 42 -69.95 -17.20 -8.52
N HIS A 43 -68.94 -17.19 -7.65
CA HIS A 43 -68.26 -18.40 -7.17
C HIS A 43 -68.77 -18.88 -5.81
N GLY A 44 -69.78 -18.24 -5.23
CA GLY A 44 -70.35 -18.64 -3.92
C GLY A 44 -69.39 -18.48 -2.74
N ILE A 45 -68.29 -17.73 -2.89
CA ILE A 45 -67.27 -17.56 -1.86
C ILE A 45 -67.69 -16.44 -0.90
N GLU A 46 -67.62 -16.71 0.39
CA GLU A 46 -67.88 -15.73 1.43
C GLU A 46 -66.80 -14.63 1.44
N LYS A 47 -67.23 -13.36 1.31
CA LYS A 47 -66.35 -12.19 1.31
C LYS A 47 -65.44 -12.13 2.54
N SER A 48 -65.97 -12.46 3.72
CA SER A 48 -65.24 -12.42 4.99
C SER A 48 -64.05 -13.40 5.01
N SER A 49 -64.19 -14.56 4.37
CA SER A 49 -63.13 -15.57 4.24
C SER A 49 -62.01 -15.09 3.33
N LEU A 50 -62.37 -14.42 2.23
CA LEU A 50 -61.41 -13.88 1.28
C LEU A 50 -60.65 -12.67 1.84
N GLU A 51 -61.31 -11.81 2.63
CA GLU A 51 -60.66 -10.73 3.38
C GLU A 51 -59.63 -11.27 4.39
N LYS A 52 -59.96 -12.33 5.12
CA LYS A 52 -59.00 -13.02 6.02
C LYS A 52 -57.81 -13.58 5.25
N CYS A 53 -58.04 -14.19 4.09
CA CYS A 53 -56.98 -14.74 3.24
C CYS A 53 -56.04 -13.64 2.74
N ILE A 54 -56.57 -12.51 2.26
CA ILE A 54 -55.78 -11.35 1.80
C ILE A 54 -54.92 -10.79 2.95
N ASN A 55 -55.49 -10.64 4.14
CA ASN A 55 -54.75 -10.13 5.29
C ASN A 55 -53.63 -11.09 5.71
N SER A 56 -53.94 -12.40 5.81
CA SER A 56 -52.95 -13.43 6.12
C SER A 56 -51.82 -13.47 5.09
N LEU A 57 -52.15 -13.36 3.80
CA LEU A 57 -51.15 -13.35 2.73
C LEU A 57 -50.26 -12.11 2.80
N ALA A 58 -50.85 -10.93 3.02
CA ALA A 58 -50.10 -9.68 3.17
C ALA A 58 -49.14 -9.72 4.38
N ASP A 59 -49.58 -10.29 5.51
CA ASP A 59 -48.75 -10.42 6.71
C ASP A 59 -47.63 -11.44 6.52
N GLN A 60 -47.91 -12.57 5.84
CA GLN A 60 -46.87 -13.55 5.47
C GLN A 60 -45.84 -12.92 4.53
N LEU A 61 -46.28 -12.24 3.47
CA LEU A 61 -45.37 -11.57 2.53
C LEU A 61 -44.48 -10.57 3.25
N LEU A 62 -45.04 -9.76 4.15
CA LEU A 62 -44.26 -8.81 4.94
C LEU A 62 -43.23 -9.53 5.81
N SER A 63 -43.62 -10.60 6.50
CA SER A 63 -42.72 -11.39 7.33
C SER A 63 -41.58 -12.00 6.52
N HIS A 64 -41.87 -12.58 5.36
CA HIS A 64 -40.87 -13.13 4.46
C HIS A 64 -39.93 -12.05 3.92
N MET A 65 -40.45 -10.92 3.45
CA MET A 65 -39.61 -9.81 2.96
C MET A 65 -38.67 -9.27 4.03
N SER A 66 -39.14 -9.09 5.27
CA SER A 66 -38.29 -8.64 6.38
C SER A 66 -37.26 -9.70 6.79
N ALA A 67 -37.60 -11.00 6.73
CA ALA A 67 -36.66 -12.08 7.01
C ALA A 67 -35.56 -12.17 5.93
N GLU A 68 -35.95 -12.15 4.65
CA GLU A 68 -35.03 -12.13 3.50
C GLU A 68 -34.11 -10.92 3.54
N SER A 69 -34.63 -9.74 3.88
CA SER A 69 -33.82 -8.52 3.99
C SER A 69 -32.73 -8.64 5.06
N LYS A 70 -33.04 -9.27 6.20
CA LYS A 70 -32.05 -9.54 7.25
C LYS A 70 -31.04 -10.60 6.80
N ALA A 71 -31.51 -11.68 6.18
CA ALA A 71 -30.65 -12.72 5.64
C ALA A 71 -29.64 -12.15 4.61
N ILE A 72 -30.08 -11.27 3.70
CA ILE A 72 -29.20 -10.60 2.73
C ILE A 72 -28.13 -9.75 3.43
N VAL A 73 -28.52 -9.02 4.49
CA VAL A 73 -27.55 -8.21 5.27
C VAL A 73 -26.49 -9.10 5.91
N ASP A 74 -26.88 -10.24 6.45
CA ASP A 74 -25.99 -11.19 7.10
C ASP A 74 -25.10 -11.93 6.07
N ASP A 75 -25.69 -12.48 5.01
CA ASP A 75 -25.02 -13.27 3.98
C ASP A 75 -23.96 -12.46 3.22
N LEU A 76 -24.30 -11.23 2.85
CA LEU A 76 -23.37 -10.33 2.15
C LEU A 76 -22.44 -9.60 3.12
N LYS A 77 -22.58 -9.84 4.43
CA LYS A 77 -21.85 -9.16 5.50
C LYS A 77 -21.88 -7.64 5.30
N LEU A 78 -23.06 -7.11 4.94
CA LEU A 78 -23.21 -5.69 4.62
C LEU A 78 -22.82 -4.82 5.80
N ASP A 79 -23.00 -5.32 7.03
CA ASP A 79 -22.62 -4.62 8.23
C ASP A 79 -21.11 -4.34 8.33
N GLU A 80 -20.27 -5.34 8.02
CA GLU A 80 -18.82 -5.16 7.95
C GLU A 80 -18.43 -4.19 6.84
N LYS A 81 -19.06 -4.33 5.66
CA LYS A 81 -18.79 -3.46 4.50
C LYS A 81 -19.18 -2.01 4.77
N PHE A 82 -20.32 -1.78 5.43
CA PHE A 82 -20.77 -0.43 5.79
C PHE A 82 -19.91 0.19 6.89
N ARG A 83 -19.42 -0.59 7.87
CA ARG A 83 -18.40 -0.11 8.81
C ARG A 83 -17.11 0.30 8.10
N SER A 84 -16.61 -0.56 7.21
CA SER A 84 -15.42 -0.26 6.40
C SER A 84 -15.61 1.00 5.56
N LEU A 85 -16.78 1.17 4.93
CA LEU A 85 -17.12 2.38 4.19
C LEU A 85 -17.13 3.63 5.07
N SER A 86 -17.70 3.55 6.28
CA SER A 86 -17.68 4.69 7.22
C SER A 86 -16.26 5.08 7.60
N ASN A 87 -15.40 4.11 7.91
CA ASN A 87 -13.99 4.37 8.21
C ASN A 87 -13.28 5.04 7.02
N LEU A 88 -13.52 4.56 5.79
CA LEU A 88 -12.95 5.17 4.57
C LEU A 88 -13.43 6.61 4.36
N ILE A 89 -14.70 6.91 4.67
CA ILE A 89 -15.23 8.28 4.57
C ILE A 89 -14.55 9.19 5.59
N GLU A 90 -14.36 8.73 6.83
CA GLU A 90 -13.63 9.48 7.86
C GLU A 90 -12.17 9.71 7.47
N GLU A 91 -11.49 8.68 6.95
CA GLU A 91 -10.12 8.79 6.44
C GLU A 91 -10.00 9.75 5.26
N GLN A 92 -11.04 9.86 4.43
CA GLN A 92 -11.08 10.73 3.26
C GLN A 92 -11.42 12.20 3.58
N GLU A 93 -11.90 12.51 4.78
CA GLU A 93 -12.23 13.90 5.16
C GLU A 93 -11.03 14.84 5.03
N LYS A 94 -9.79 14.32 5.18
CA LYS A 94 -8.53 15.06 4.96
C LYS A 94 -8.28 15.47 3.50
N TYR A 95 -8.99 14.87 2.55
CA TYR A 95 -8.91 15.15 1.11
C TYR A 95 -10.15 15.88 0.59
N LYS A 96 -10.96 16.44 1.49
CA LYS A 96 -12.19 17.14 1.09
C LYS A 96 -11.88 18.28 0.12
N GLY A 97 -12.58 18.29 -1.02
CA GLY A 97 -12.40 19.28 -2.09
C GLY A 97 -11.42 18.88 -3.18
N THR A 98 -10.66 17.79 -3.02
CA THR A 98 -9.89 17.23 -4.13
C THR A 98 -10.73 16.21 -4.91
N PRO A 99 -10.60 16.17 -6.25
CA PRO A 99 -11.23 15.12 -7.04
C PRO A 99 -10.65 13.77 -6.64
N ALA A 100 -11.50 12.86 -6.17
CA ALA A 100 -11.09 11.49 -5.93
C ALA A 100 -10.83 10.78 -7.27
N TRP A 101 -9.77 9.97 -7.33
CA TRP A 101 -9.46 9.15 -8.50
C TRP A 101 -10.65 8.26 -8.87
N ARG A 102 -10.86 8.06 -10.18
CA ARG A 102 -11.86 7.17 -10.75
C ARG A 102 -11.16 6.35 -11.85
N PRO A 103 -11.51 5.06 -12.02
CA PRO A 103 -11.04 4.28 -13.15
C PRO A 103 -11.33 5.03 -14.46
N SER A 104 -10.31 5.19 -15.28
CA SER A 104 -10.37 5.88 -16.57
C SER A 104 -11.19 5.09 -17.60
N GLY A 105 -11.36 3.78 -17.38
CA GLY A 105 -11.91 2.84 -18.35
C GLY A 105 -10.84 2.20 -19.24
N ASN A 106 -9.58 2.65 -19.12
CA ASN A 106 -8.42 2.02 -19.74
C ASN A 106 -7.64 1.24 -18.67
N PRO A 107 -7.60 -0.11 -18.72
CA PRO A 107 -6.93 -0.91 -17.70
C PRO A 107 -5.42 -0.64 -17.63
N ASP A 108 -4.76 -0.32 -18.74
CA ASP A 108 -3.32 -0.06 -18.75
C ASP A 108 -2.97 1.23 -17.98
N GLU A 109 -3.76 2.28 -18.17
CA GLU A 109 -3.61 3.55 -17.44
C GLU A 109 -3.94 3.37 -15.95
N ASP A 110 -5.02 2.66 -15.64
CA ASP A 110 -5.45 2.45 -14.26
C ASP A 110 -4.41 1.65 -13.45
N VAL A 111 -3.80 0.64 -14.08
CA VAL A 111 -2.70 -0.14 -13.46
C VAL A 111 -1.45 0.71 -13.30
N GLN A 112 -1.08 1.51 -14.31
CA GLN A 112 0.08 2.40 -14.21
C GLN A 112 -0.08 3.40 -13.06
N ASP A 113 -1.25 4.01 -12.91
CA ASP A 113 -1.54 4.94 -11.82
C ASP A 113 -1.49 4.26 -10.45
N HIS A 114 -2.00 3.04 -10.33
CA HIS A 114 -1.88 2.26 -9.09
C HIS A 114 -0.42 1.96 -8.73
N LEU A 115 0.38 1.55 -9.72
CA LEU A 115 1.78 1.19 -9.52
C LEU A 115 2.70 2.40 -9.32
N ARG A 116 2.29 3.60 -9.78
CA ARG A 116 3.08 4.84 -9.68
C ARG A 116 3.62 5.08 -8.27
N GLN A 117 2.78 4.93 -7.24
CA GLN A 117 3.19 5.14 -5.85
C GLN A 117 4.27 4.15 -5.39
N LEU A 118 4.22 2.91 -5.87
CA LEU A 118 5.23 1.89 -5.57
C LEU A 118 6.55 2.22 -6.27
N TYR A 119 6.48 2.61 -7.55
CA TYR A 119 7.66 2.99 -8.32
C TYR A 119 8.32 4.26 -7.76
N GLU A 120 7.56 5.28 -7.37
CA GLU A 120 8.09 6.49 -6.74
C GLU A 120 8.86 6.17 -5.45
N ARG A 121 8.33 5.28 -4.61
CA ARG A 121 9.02 4.81 -3.40
C ARG A 121 10.31 4.08 -3.75
N HIS A 122 10.25 3.15 -4.71
CA HIS A 122 11.41 2.36 -5.12
C HIS A 122 12.52 3.23 -5.73
N VAL A 123 12.17 4.21 -6.56
CA VAL A 123 13.12 5.18 -7.14
C VAL A 123 13.80 5.98 -6.03
N LYS A 124 13.04 6.46 -5.04
CA LYS A 124 13.60 7.20 -3.90
C LYS A 124 14.62 6.37 -3.11
N ASP A 125 14.27 5.12 -2.81
CA ASP A 125 15.14 4.22 -2.03
C ASP A 125 16.41 3.86 -2.81
N MET A 126 16.28 3.55 -4.10
CA MET A 126 17.42 3.28 -4.98
C MET A 126 18.34 4.48 -5.14
N THR A 127 17.78 5.67 -5.28
CA THR A 127 18.57 6.92 -5.38
C THR A 127 19.34 7.18 -4.09
N ALA A 128 18.73 6.94 -2.93
CA ALA A 128 19.42 7.06 -1.65
C ALA A 128 20.55 6.03 -1.49
N ALA A 129 20.32 4.79 -1.92
CA ALA A 129 21.34 3.74 -1.91
C ALA A 129 22.52 4.07 -2.84
N LEU A 130 22.24 4.57 -4.05
CA LEU A 130 23.25 4.98 -5.01
C LEU A 130 24.11 6.10 -4.45
N LYS A 131 23.50 7.16 -3.92
CA LYS A 131 24.23 8.29 -3.32
C LYS A 131 25.16 7.84 -2.20
N LYS A 132 24.71 6.94 -1.33
CA LYS A 132 25.54 6.36 -0.26
C LYS A 132 26.72 5.57 -0.81
N SER A 133 26.55 4.89 -1.94
CA SER A 133 27.63 4.15 -2.61
C SER A 133 28.65 5.10 -3.23
N GLU A 134 28.19 6.17 -3.88
CA GLU A 134 29.04 7.21 -4.47
C GLU A 134 29.86 7.93 -3.40
N GLU A 135 29.25 8.32 -2.27
CA GLU A 135 29.95 8.93 -1.14
C GLU A 135 31.06 8.04 -0.58
N LYS A 136 30.81 6.73 -0.45
CA LYS A 136 31.83 5.76 -0.02
C LYS A 136 32.95 5.62 -1.04
N THR A 137 32.60 5.58 -2.33
CA THR A 137 33.58 5.43 -3.42
C THR A 137 34.50 6.65 -3.44
N ASN A 138 33.94 7.86 -3.37
CA ASN A 138 34.71 9.11 -3.30
C ASN A 138 35.64 9.14 -2.08
N ALA A 139 35.16 8.68 -0.92
CA ALA A 139 35.99 8.60 0.28
C ALA A 139 37.16 7.61 0.13
N LEU A 140 36.91 6.45 -0.50
CA LEU A 140 37.94 5.45 -0.78
C LEU A 140 38.94 5.97 -1.82
N GLU A 141 38.49 6.63 -2.89
CA GLU A 141 39.36 7.25 -3.89
C GLU A 141 40.26 8.31 -3.28
N ALA A 142 39.72 9.15 -2.38
CA ALA A 142 40.51 10.13 -1.64
C ALA A 142 41.58 9.46 -0.77
N GLN A 143 41.23 8.36 -0.10
CA GLN A 143 42.17 7.59 0.72
C GLN A 143 43.28 6.94 -0.13
N VAL A 144 42.94 6.37 -1.30
CA VAL A 144 43.90 5.79 -2.24
C VAL A 144 44.83 6.87 -2.80
N ALA A 145 44.30 8.03 -3.17
CA ALA A 145 45.10 9.14 -3.68
C ALA A 145 46.10 9.63 -2.63
N GLU A 146 45.69 9.72 -1.37
CA GLU A 146 46.58 10.09 -0.27
C GLU A 146 47.66 9.02 -0.02
N GLY A 147 47.27 7.74 0.01
CA GLY A 147 48.21 6.63 0.12
C GLY A 147 49.25 6.60 -1.01
N ASN A 148 48.83 6.89 -2.24
CA ASN A 148 49.73 6.96 -3.39
C ASN A 148 50.74 8.11 -3.28
N LYS A 149 50.32 9.28 -2.76
CA LYS A 149 51.25 10.40 -2.51
C LYS A 149 52.29 10.03 -1.47
N GLU A 150 51.89 9.37 -0.39
CA GLU A 150 52.82 8.96 0.66
C GLU A 150 53.81 7.90 0.15
N LEU A 151 53.35 6.94 -0.67
CA LEU A 151 54.24 5.98 -1.33
C LEU A 151 55.25 6.67 -2.26
N GLN A 152 54.81 7.67 -3.04
CA GLN A 152 55.71 8.46 -3.89
C GLN A 152 56.75 9.23 -3.06
N ARG A 153 56.33 9.80 -1.92
CA ARG A 153 57.22 10.50 -0.98
C ARG A 153 58.28 9.56 -0.43
N ILE A 154 57.86 8.39 0.07
CA ILE A 154 58.77 7.37 0.62
C ILE A 154 59.72 6.86 -0.46
N SER A 155 59.23 6.59 -1.67
CA SER A 155 60.06 6.14 -2.80
C SER A 155 61.16 7.17 -3.11
N ALA A 156 60.80 8.45 -3.21
CA ALA A 156 61.77 9.52 -3.47
C ALA A 156 62.82 9.64 -2.34
N GLU A 157 62.41 9.42 -1.08
CA GLU A 157 63.31 9.42 0.08
C GLU A 157 64.27 8.22 0.06
N ILE A 158 63.78 7.04 -0.32
CA ILE A 158 64.60 5.85 -0.56
C ILE A 158 65.61 6.10 -1.68
N ASP A 159 65.16 6.58 -2.84
CA ASP A 159 66.02 6.84 -4.01
C ASP A 159 67.11 7.86 -3.67
N PHE A 160 66.75 8.92 -2.93
CA PHE A 160 67.72 9.91 -2.44
C PHE A 160 68.75 9.27 -1.49
N THR A 161 68.30 8.40 -0.58
CA THR A 161 69.17 7.73 0.40
C THR A 161 70.10 6.73 -0.27
N VAL A 162 69.60 5.96 -1.24
CA VAL A 162 70.39 5.05 -2.07
C VAL A 162 71.46 5.82 -2.83
N ALA A 163 71.09 6.91 -3.53
CA ALA A 163 72.05 7.74 -4.26
C ALA A 163 73.11 8.37 -3.35
N LYS A 164 72.76 8.73 -2.10
CA LYS A 164 73.71 9.23 -1.10
C LYS A 164 74.69 8.14 -0.65
N LEU A 165 74.21 6.92 -0.41
CA LEU A 165 75.04 5.78 -0.02
C LEU A 165 75.99 5.36 -1.16
N GLU A 166 75.53 5.34 -2.41
CA GLU A 166 76.36 5.06 -3.57
C GLU A 166 77.52 6.07 -3.72
N LYS A 167 77.27 7.36 -3.47
CA LYS A 167 78.32 8.40 -3.47
C LYS A 167 79.33 8.26 -2.33
N GLN A 168 78.98 7.58 -1.24
CA GLN A 168 79.90 7.30 -0.11
C GLN A 168 80.70 6.01 -0.29
N GLN A 169 80.32 5.10 -1.19
CA GLN A 169 81.10 3.89 -1.48
C GLN A 169 82.45 4.11 -2.21
N PRO A 170 82.65 5.06 -3.15
CA PRO A 170 83.96 5.24 -3.79
C PRO A 170 85.05 5.74 -2.83
N THR A 171 84.69 6.42 -1.74
CA THR A 171 85.66 6.88 -0.73
C THR A 171 86.08 5.78 0.23
N ASN A 172 85.23 4.79 0.48
CA ASN A 172 85.56 3.65 1.37
C ASN A 172 86.35 2.55 0.63
N LYS A 173 86.13 2.38 -0.69
CA LYS A 173 86.99 1.51 -1.51
C LYS A 173 88.40 2.08 -1.70
N ARG A 174 88.54 3.40 -1.94
CA ARG A 174 89.86 4.07 -1.99
C ARG A 174 90.60 4.01 -0.65
N ARG A 175 89.94 4.30 0.48
CA ARG A 175 90.59 4.18 1.80
C ARG A 175 91.03 2.75 2.16
N LYS A 176 90.37 1.71 1.63
CA LYS A 176 90.81 0.32 1.82
C LYS A 176 91.97 -0.06 0.90
N THR A 177 92.04 0.47 -0.33
CA THR A 177 93.20 0.24 -1.22
C THR A 177 94.43 1.02 -0.74
N ASP A 178 94.25 2.27 -0.32
CA ASP A 178 95.35 3.12 0.17
C ASP A 178 95.92 2.55 1.50
N ALA A 179 95.06 2.02 2.38
CA ALA A 179 95.49 1.33 3.60
C ALA A 179 96.02 -0.10 3.38
N GLN A 180 95.91 -0.69 2.18
CA GLN A 180 96.60 -1.94 1.83
C GLN A 180 97.94 -1.66 1.13
N GLU A 181 98.07 -0.56 0.40
CA GLU A 181 99.34 -0.15 -0.22
C GLU A 181 100.34 0.40 0.81
N GLU A 182 99.89 1.09 1.86
CA GLU A 182 100.78 1.65 2.90
C GLU A 182 101.45 0.58 3.80
N TRP A 183 100.88 -0.64 3.87
CA TRP A 183 101.49 -1.77 4.61
C TRP A 183 102.50 -2.58 3.79
N HIS A 184 102.55 -2.40 2.46
CA HIS A 184 103.47 -3.14 1.60
C HIS A 184 104.78 -2.38 1.28
N ASP A 185 104.90 -1.11 1.71
CA ASP A 185 106.05 -0.24 1.42
C ASP A 185 106.98 0.02 2.63
N THR A 186 106.82 -0.75 3.72
CA THR A 186 107.63 -0.64 4.96
C THR A 186 108.46 -1.90 5.28
N SER A 187 108.99 -2.60 4.28
CA SER A 187 109.96 -3.71 4.47
C SER A 187 111.12 -3.66 3.50
#